data_AF-A0A520NXS4-F1
#
_entry.id   AF-A0A520NXS4-F1
#
_cell.length_a   1.000
_cell.length_b   1.000
_cell.length_c   1.000
_cell.angle_alpha   90.00
_cell.angle_beta   90.00
_cell.angle_gamma   90.00
#
_symmetry.space_group_name_H-M   'P 1'
#
loop_
_entity.id
_entity.type
_entity.pdbx_description
1 polymer ?
#
loop_
_entity_poly.entity_id
_entity_poly.type
_entity_poly.pdbx_seq_one_letter_code
_entity_poly.pdbx_strand_id
1 'polypeptide(L)'
;MTTQIYKDLSLIFGPPSGDFFAEVVSRSKTSGESRSKIYEDLLFDIIRGVEARGFFDEILTKIVGEDLKVGDTFRTRQMFNTARPDLERLVTNSEDPISAPVLMFYTSRFLSPDGNPIKTTLTTDHLDALATVLGQTLKLDWVQSIAAHHSQAA
;
A
#
# COMPACT_ATOMS: atom_id res chain seq x y z
N MET A 1 -7.49 -9.89 27.22
CA MET A 1 -7.56 -8.46 26.89
C MET A 1 -6.55 -8.21 25.78
N THR A 2 -6.99 -7.92 24.57
CA THR A 2 -6.12 -7.71 23.41
C THR A 2 -6.06 -6.21 23.16
N THR A 3 -4.99 -5.57 23.62
CA THR A 3 -4.78 -4.13 23.47
C THR A 3 -4.13 -3.88 22.10
N GLN A 4 -4.94 -3.81 21.05
CA GLN A 4 -4.46 -3.41 19.73
C GLN A 4 -4.34 -1.88 19.69
N ILE A 5 -3.10 -1.38 19.67
CA ILE A 5 -2.76 0.05 19.85
C ILE A 5 -2.72 0.83 18.51
N TYR A 6 -2.74 0.14 17.36
CA TYR A 6 -2.62 0.76 16.04
C TYR A 6 -3.92 0.63 15.24
N LYS A 7 -4.56 1.78 14.97
CA LYS A 7 -5.96 1.85 14.55
C LYS A 7 -6.21 1.65 13.05
N ASP A 8 -5.20 1.81 12.21
CA ASP A 8 -5.09 1.28 10.84
C ASP A 8 -3.63 1.43 10.39
N LEU A 9 -3.12 0.43 9.66
CA LEU A 9 -1.75 0.39 9.15
C LEU A 9 -1.81 0.48 7.63
N SER A 10 -1.08 1.40 7.01
CA SER A 10 -1.17 1.60 5.56
C SER A 10 0.19 1.64 4.90
N LEU A 11 0.21 1.27 3.62
CA LEU A 11 1.35 1.39 2.73
C LEU A 11 1.06 2.45 1.67
N ILE A 12 1.93 3.44 1.57
CA ILE A 12 1.94 4.40 0.46
C ILE A 12 2.95 3.90 -0.57
N PHE A 13 2.54 3.84 -1.82
CA PHE A 13 3.38 3.36 -2.90
C PHE A 13 4.01 4.55 -3.64
N GLY A 14 5.33 4.66 -3.53
CA GLY A 14 6.13 5.53 -4.39
C GLY A 14 6.02 5.10 -5.84
N PRO A 15 6.53 5.89 -6.79
CA PRO A 15 6.25 5.59 -8.18
C PRO A 15 7.01 4.33 -8.64
N PRO A 16 6.60 3.73 -9.77
CA PRO A 16 7.28 2.58 -10.35
C PRO A 16 8.48 3.00 -11.18
N SER A 17 9.44 2.08 -11.36
CA SER A 17 10.63 2.26 -12.19
C SER A 17 10.65 1.30 -13.39
N GLY A 18 11.56 1.53 -14.35
CA GLY A 18 11.78 0.66 -15.50
C GLY A 18 10.54 0.47 -16.38
N ASP A 19 10.30 -0.77 -16.83
CA ASP A 19 9.21 -1.10 -17.77
C ASP A 19 7.82 -0.73 -17.23
N PHE A 20 7.61 -0.86 -15.92
CA PHE A 20 6.33 -0.50 -15.32
C PHE A 20 6.07 1.01 -15.44
N PHE A 21 7.09 1.83 -15.24
CA PHE A 21 6.97 3.28 -15.49
C PHE A 21 6.75 3.61 -16.96
N ALA A 22 7.46 2.93 -17.86
CA ALA A 22 7.30 3.11 -19.30
C ALA A 22 5.86 2.82 -19.74
N GLU A 23 5.23 1.79 -19.17
CA GLU A 23 3.84 1.45 -19.42
C GLU A 23 2.87 2.53 -18.89
N VAL A 24 3.11 3.06 -17.68
CA VAL A 24 2.33 4.19 -17.14
C VAL A 24 2.37 5.39 -18.09
N VAL A 25 3.57 5.75 -18.56
CA VAL A 25 3.76 6.87 -19.50
C VAL A 25 3.06 6.60 -20.83
N SER A 26 3.18 5.40 -21.37
CA SER A 26 2.56 5.02 -22.64
C SER A 26 1.03 5.12 -22.56
N ARG A 27 0.42 4.53 -21.53
CA ARG A 27 -1.04 4.53 -21.36
C ARG A 27 -1.59 5.93 -21.10
N SER A 28 -0.91 6.74 -20.28
CA SER A 28 -1.27 8.14 -20.04
C SER A 28 -1.27 8.96 -21.34
N LYS A 29 -0.27 8.77 -22.22
CA LYS A 29 -0.25 9.42 -23.54
C LYS A 29 -1.39 8.98 -24.46
N THR A 30 -1.77 7.71 -24.41
CA THR A 30 -2.82 7.15 -25.26
C THR A 30 -4.22 7.54 -24.78
N SER A 31 -4.48 7.51 -23.47
CA SER A 31 -5.81 7.81 -22.90
C SER A 31 -6.05 9.29 -22.63
N GLY A 32 -4.98 10.07 -22.46
CA GLY A 32 -5.06 11.47 -21.99
C GLY A 32 -5.26 11.59 -20.48
N GLU A 33 -5.31 10.48 -19.74
CA GLU A 33 -5.41 10.50 -18.28
C GLU A 33 -4.06 10.79 -17.62
N SER A 34 -4.11 11.29 -16.38
CA SER A 34 -2.88 11.55 -15.62
C SER A 34 -2.13 10.27 -15.30
N ARG A 35 -0.79 10.33 -15.33
CA ARG A 35 0.10 9.23 -14.94
C ARG A 35 -0.19 8.73 -13.53
N SER A 36 -0.52 9.61 -12.58
CA SER A 36 -0.93 9.20 -11.22
C SER A 36 -2.16 8.29 -11.23
N LYS A 37 -3.17 8.61 -12.06
CA LYS A 37 -4.39 7.79 -12.20
C LYS A 37 -4.10 6.45 -12.86
N ILE A 38 -3.35 6.46 -13.98
CA ILE A 38 -2.93 5.23 -14.66
C ILE A 38 -2.10 4.34 -13.74
N TYR A 39 -1.19 4.93 -12.97
CA TYR A 39 -0.36 4.20 -12.01
C TYR A 39 -1.22 3.56 -10.91
N GLU A 40 -2.14 4.32 -10.32
CA GLU A 40 -3.07 3.83 -9.29
C GLU A 40 -3.86 2.61 -9.77
N ASP A 41 -4.45 2.68 -10.96
CA ASP A 41 -5.26 1.59 -11.51
C ASP A 41 -4.42 0.33 -11.79
N LEU A 42 -3.28 0.48 -12.45
CA LEU A 42 -2.38 -0.63 -12.73
C LEU A 42 -1.88 -1.30 -11.46
N LEU A 43 -1.44 -0.51 -10.48
CA LEU A 43 -0.95 -1.03 -9.22
C LEU A 43 -2.05 -1.78 -8.47
N PHE A 44 -3.27 -1.24 -8.40
CA PHE A 44 -4.36 -1.91 -7.69
C PHE A 44 -4.88 -3.16 -8.37
N ASP A 45 -4.80 -3.24 -9.69
CA ASP A 45 -5.06 -4.48 -10.43
C ASP A 45 -4.01 -5.55 -10.10
N ILE A 46 -2.73 -5.19 -10.05
CA ILE A 46 -1.65 -6.10 -9.61
C ILE A 46 -1.90 -6.56 -8.17
N ILE A 47 -2.18 -5.63 -7.26
CA ILE A 47 -2.45 -5.91 -5.84
C ILE A 47 -3.64 -6.86 -5.69
N ARG A 48 -4.75 -6.62 -6.42
CA ARG A 48 -5.91 -7.52 -6.42
C ARG A 48 -5.54 -8.93 -6.88
N GLY A 49 -4.70 -9.04 -7.91
CA GLY A 49 -4.24 -10.32 -8.42
C GLY A 49 -3.34 -11.10 -7.44
N VAL A 50 -2.52 -10.43 -6.64
CA VAL A 50 -1.70 -11.10 -5.61
C VAL A 50 -2.49 -11.40 -4.33
N GLU A 51 -3.40 -10.53 -3.93
CA GLU A 51 -4.32 -10.75 -2.79
C GLU A 51 -5.19 -11.99 -3.03
N ALA A 52 -5.78 -12.12 -4.23
CA ALA A 52 -6.56 -13.30 -4.61
C ALA A 52 -5.78 -14.63 -4.57
N ARG A 53 -4.44 -14.57 -4.59
CA ARG A 53 -3.54 -15.72 -4.48
C ARG A 53 -3.00 -15.94 -3.06
N GLY A 54 -3.47 -15.18 -2.08
CA GLY A 54 -3.06 -15.29 -0.68
C GLY A 54 -1.66 -14.72 -0.39
N PHE A 55 -1.14 -13.84 -1.26
CA PHE A 55 0.22 -13.29 -1.11
C PHE A 55 0.42 -12.58 0.25
N PHE A 56 -0.55 -11.78 0.69
CA PHE A 56 -0.43 -11.06 1.95
C PHE A 56 -0.44 -11.99 3.15
N ASP A 57 -1.31 -13.00 3.16
CA ASP A 57 -1.35 -14.04 4.19
C ASP A 57 0.03 -14.71 4.32
N GLU A 58 0.58 -15.19 3.20
CA GLU A 58 1.86 -15.91 3.18
C GLU A 58 3.02 -15.04 3.69
N ILE A 59 3.14 -13.82 3.20
CA ILE A 59 4.26 -12.95 3.53
C ILE A 59 4.15 -12.42 4.96
N LEU A 60 2.96 -12.00 5.38
CA LEU A 60 2.77 -11.50 6.74
C LEU A 60 2.87 -12.62 7.78
N THR A 61 2.45 -13.85 7.49
CA THR A 61 2.74 -15.00 8.37
C THR A 61 4.24 -15.19 8.58
N LYS A 62 5.05 -15.08 7.52
CA LYS A 62 6.52 -15.19 7.63
C LYS A 62 7.12 -14.02 8.41
N ILE A 63 6.66 -12.79 8.17
CA ILE A 63 7.16 -11.58 8.85
C ILE A 63 6.81 -11.61 10.34
N VAL A 64 5.56 -11.95 10.67
CA VAL A 64 5.04 -11.92 12.04
C VAL A 64 5.50 -13.16 12.83
N GLY A 65 5.77 -14.28 12.15
CA GLY A 65 6.11 -15.55 12.79
C GLY A 65 4.88 -16.26 13.40
N GLU A 66 3.68 -15.90 12.95
CA GLU A 66 2.40 -16.46 13.38
C GLU A 66 1.49 -16.65 12.16
N ASP A 67 0.85 -17.81 12.05
CA ASP A 67 -0.12 -18.07 10.99
C ASP A 67 -1.30 -17.10 11.08
N LEU A 68 -1.57 -16.39 9.98
CA LEU A 68 -2.61 -15.38 9.92
C LEU A 68 -3.26 -15.33 8.54
N LYS A 69 -4.46 -14.79 8.52
CA LYS A 69 -5.23 -14.40 7.35
C LYS A 69 -5.50 -12.92 7.43
N VAL A 70 -5.15 -12.22 6.37
CA VAL A 70 -5.44 -10.81 6.17
C VAL A 70 -6.89 -10.71 5.70
N GLY A 71 -7.73 -10.00 6.44
CA GLY A 71 -9.07 -9.66 5.98
C GLY A 71 -9.04 -8.63 4.84
N ASP A 72 -10.19 -8.03 4.52
CA ASP A 72 -10.26 -7.07 3.42
C ASP A 72 -9.26 -5.92 3.60
N THR A 73 -8.62 -5.53 2.50
CA THR A 73 -7.82 -4.31 2.40
C THR A 73 -8.61 -3.18 1.78
N PHE A 74 -8.33 -1.94 2.18
CA PHE A 74 -8.95 -0.76 1.57
C PHE A 74 -7.96 -0.02 0.68
N ARG A 75 -8.39 0.31 -0.53
CA ARG A 75 -7.59 0.94 -1.58
C ARG A 75 -8.01 2.39 -1.71
N THR A 76 -7.05 3.30 -1.61
CA THR A 76 -7.28 4.73 -1.69
C THR A 76 -6.05 5.43 -2.24
N ARG A 77 -6.01 6.75 -2.18
CA ARG A 77 -4.85 7.55 -2.58
C ARG A 77 -4.60 8.67 -1.58
N GLN A 78 -3.34 9.02 -1.42
CA GLN A 78 -2.95 10.24 -0.72
C GLN A 78 -2.72 11.34 -1.74
N MET A 79 -3.41 12.46 -1.54
CA MET A 79 -3.24 13.67 -2.34
C MET A 79 -2.21 14.59 -1.67
N PHE A 80 -1.32 15.18 -2.46
CA PHE A 80 -0.33 16.13 -1.99
C PHE A 80 -0.58 17.51 -2.62
N ASN A 81 -0.74 18.51 -1.76
CA ASN A 81 -0.98 19.90 -2.16
C ASN A 81 0.33 20.68 -2.38
N THR A 82 1.48 20.09 -2.05
CA THR A 82 2.81 20.66 -2.22
C THR A 82 3.67 19.76 -3.10
N ALA A 83 4.66 20.35 -3.76
CA ALA A 83 5.60 19.61 -4.57
C ALA A 83 6.30 18.51 -3.74
N ARG A 84 6.32 17.30 -4.28
CA ARG A 84 6.99 16.12 -3.73
C ARG A 84 8.00 15.65 -4.77
N PRO A 85 9.31 15.97 -4.62
CA PRO A 85 10.32 15.65 -5.61
C PRO A 85 10.39 14.15 -5.96
N ASP A 86 10.11 13.31 -4.97
CA ASP A 86 10.04 11.85 -5.08
C ASP A 86 8.81 11.32 -5.84
N LEU A 87 7.85 12.19 -6.19
CA LEU A 87 6.64 11.88 -6.96
C LEU A 87 6.54 12.66 -8.27
N GLU A 88 7.46 13.59 -8.56
CA GLU A 88 7.40 14.50 -9.73
C GLU A 88 7.23 13.78 -11.06
N ARG A 89 7.80 12.57 -11.21
CA ARG A 89 7.67 11.81 -12.46
C ARG A 89 6.24 11.32 -12.76
N LEU A 90 5.37 11.27 -11.75
CA LEU A 90 3.93 10.99 -11.91
C LEU A 90 3.12 12.23 -12.31
N VAL A 91 3.71 13.42 -12.27
CA VAL A 91 3.06 14.64 -12.75
C VAL A 91 2.97 14.57 -14.27
N THR A 92 1.76 14.75 -14.81
CA THR A 92 1.56 14.80 -16.27
C THR A 92 1.68 16.23 -16.75
N ASN A 93 0.99 17.16 -16.09
CA ASN A 93 1.13 18.61 -16.28
C ASN A 93 1.21 19.34 -14.92
N SER A 94 1.70 20.58 -14.90
CA SER A 94 1.93 21.35 -13.66
C SER A 94 0.69 21.65 -12.81
N GLU A 95 -0.51 21.49 -13.37
CA GLU A 95 -1.78 21.72 -12.68
C GLU A 95 -2.38 20.43 -12.09
N ASP A 96 -1.83 19.26 -12.43
CA ASP A 96 -2.35 17.99 -11.93
C ASP A 96 -1.99 17.81 -10.45
N PRO A 97 -2.97 17.44 -9.60
CA PRO A 97 -2.66 17.14 -8.23
C PRO A 97 -1.79 15.89 -8.15
N ILE A 98 -0.75 15.94 -7.32
CA ILE A 98 0.15 14.83 -7.08
C ILE A 98 -0.56 13.84 -6.16
N SER A 99 -0.62 12.57 -6.56
CA SER A 99 -1.17 11.52 -5.70
C SER A 99 -0.33 10.25 -5.74
N ALA A 100 -0.33 9.55 -4.61
CA ALA A 100 0.27 8.22 -4.47
C ALA A 100 -0.79 7.22 -4.05
N PRO A 101 -0.80 5.99 -4.61
CA PRO A 101 -1.70 4.94 -4.18
C PRO A 101 -1.43 4.55 -2.72
N VAL A 102 -2.49 4.18 -2.00
CA VAL A 102 -2.43 3.74 -0.62
C VAL A 102 -3.22 2.46 -0.43
N LEU A 103 -2.61 1.46 0.20
CA LEU A 103 -3.26 0.23 0.64
C LEU A 103 -3.34 0.23 2.17
N MET A 104 -4.56 0.21 2.70
CA MET A 104 -4.82 0.19 4.13
C MET A 104 -5.16 -1.23 4.60
N PHE A 105 -4.60 -1.59 5.74
CA PHE A 105 -4.80 -2.83 6.45
C PHE A 105 -5.53 -2.56 7.77
N TYR A 106 -6.70 -3.17 7.92
CA TYR A 106 -7.45 -3.14 9.17
C TYR A 106 -6.88 -4.18 10.11
N THR A 107 -6.02 -3.77 11.03
CA THR A 107 -5.32 -4.68 11.96
C THR A 107 -6.29 -5.55 12.77
N SER A 108 -7.50 -5.05 13.04
CA SER A 108 -8.59 -5.78 13.71
C SER A 108 -9.16 -6.95 12.91
N ARG A 109 -8.88 -7.02 11.60
CA ARG A 109 -9.32 -8.08 10.68
C ARG A 109 -8.26 -9.14 10.42
N PHE A 110 -7.12 -9.08 11.13
CA PHE A 110 -6.10 -10.10 11.06
C PHE A 110 -6.47 -11.22 12.01
N LEU A 111 -6.74 -12.39 11.46
CA LEU A 111 -7.21 -13.55 12.21
C LEU A 111 -6.30 -14.73 11.96
N SER A 112 -6.16 -15.61 12.94
CA SER A 112 -5.63 -16.95 12.72
C SER A 112 -6.44 -17.71 11.65
N PRO A 113 -5.91 -18.80 11.06
CA PRO A 113 -6.64 -19.61 10.09
C PRO A 113 -8.01 -20.11 10.58
N ASP A 114 -8.15 -20.31 11.89
CA ASP A 114 -9.37 -20.76 12.59
C ASP A 114 -10.35 -19.62 12.93
N GLY A 115 -10.04 -18.38 12.56
CA GLY A 115 -10.90 -17.20 12.77
C GLY A 115 -10.77 -16.54 14.14
N ASN A 116 -9.83 -16.97 14.98
CA ASN A 116 -9.54 -16.31 16.26
C ASN A 116 -8.60 -15.10 16.06
N PRO A 117 -8.64 -14.08 16.94
CA PRO A 117 -7.65 -13.01 16.93
C PRO A 117 -6.22 -13.56 17.01
N ILE A 118 -5.30 -12.99 16.23
CA ILE A 118 -3.87 -13.31 16.35
C ILE A 118 -3.33 -12.87 17.72
N LYS A 119 -2.30 -13.56 18.20
CA LYS A 119 -1.64 -13.26 19.48
C LYS A 119 -0.70 -12.06 19.34
N THR A 120 -0.04 -11.95 18.19
CA THR A 120 0.95 -10.92 17.94
C THR A 120 0.30 -9.58 17.61
N THR A 121 0.78 -8.51 18.22
CA THR A 121 0.35 -7.16 17.86
C THR A 121 1.11 -6.70 16.63
N LEU A 122 0.40 -6.40 15.53
CA LEU A 122 1.02 -5.80 14.36
C LEU A 122 1.47 -4.36 14.66
N THR A 123 2.69 -4.04 14.21
CA THR A 123 3.34 -2.74 14.33
C THR A 123 3.74 -2.24 12.94
N THR A 124 4.22 -1.00 12.86
CA THR A 124 4.81 -0.44 11.64
C THR A 124 6.03 -1.23 11.17
N ASP A 125 6.82 -1.82 12.06
CA ASP A 125 8.00 -2.60 11.69
C ASP A 125 7.66 -3.82 10.83
N HIS A 126 6.55 -4.51 11.14
CA HIS A 126 6.05 -5.60 10.29
C HIS A 126 5.62 -5.07 8.91
N LEU A 127 5.04 -3.88 8.87
CA LEU A 127 4.68 -3.24 7.61
C LEU A 127 5.90 -2.72 6.83
N ASP A 128 6.96 -2.29 7.49
CA ASP A 128 8.20 -1.87 6.84
C ASP A 128 8.90 -3.06 6.17
N ALA A 129 8.85 -4.24 6.81
CA ALA A 129 9.27 -5.48 6.19
C ALA A 129 8.41 -5.82 4.96
N LEU A 130 7.08 -5.71 5.06
CA LEU A 130 6.18 -5.92 3.92
C LEU A 130 6.42 -4.89 2.81
N ALA A 131 6.62 -3.62 3.16
CA ALA A 131 6.92 -2.51 2.26
C ALA A 131 8.20 -2.79 1.47
N THR A 132 9.23 -3.30 2.15
CA THR A 132 10.50 -3.69 1.52
C THR A 132 10.27 -4.79 0.47
N VAL A 133 9.52 -5.84 0.83
CA VAL A 133 9.20 -6.95 -0.09
C VAL A 133 8.42 -6.44 -1.30
N LEU A 134 7.38 -5.63 -1.08
CA LEU A 134 6.56 -5.09 -2.16
C LEU A 134 7.35 -4.14 -3.06
N GLY A 135 8.15 -3.24 -2.48
CA GLY A 135 8.97 -2.30 -3.23
C GLY A 135 9.94 -3.01 -4.17
N GLN A 136 10.62 -4.05 -3.68
CA GLN A 136 11.51 -4.88 -4.50
C GLN A 136 10.75 -5.66 -5.58
N THR A 137 9.65 -6.31 -5.20
CA THR A 137 8.87 -7.18 -6.10
C THR A 137 8.24 -6.37 -7.23
N LEU A 138 7.72 -5.19 -6.92
CA LEU A 138 7.02 -4.32 -7.86
C LEU A 138 7.95 -3.28 -8.53
N LYS A 139 9.24 -3.29 -8.20
CA LYS A 139 10.25 -2.33 -8.70
C LYS A 139 9.83 -0.88 -8.49
N LEU A 140 9.39 -0.56 -7.27
CA LEU A 140 9.00 0.79 -6.87
C LEU A 140 10.21 1.50 -6.26
N ASP A 141 10.29 2.82 -6.43
CA ASP A 141 11.39 3.62 -5.84
C ASP A 141 11.37 3.52 -4.31
N TRP A 142 10.17 3.47 -3.73
CA TRP A 142 9.95 3.27 -2.31
C TRP A 142 8.52 2.79 -2.05
N VAL A 143 8.34 2.14 -0.90
CA VAL A 143 7.04 1.89 -0.28
C VAL A 143 7.19 2.31 1.17
N GLN A 144 6.27 3.15 1.66
CA GLN A 144 6.37 3.72 3.00
C GLN A 144 5.21 3.23 3.87
N SER A 145 5.52 2.74 5.07
CA SER A 145 4.49 2.46 6.06
C SER A 145 4.06 3.74 6.79
N ILE A 146 2.77 3.82 7.10
CA ILE A 146 2.19 4.87 7.93
C ILE A 146 1.21 4.24 8.92
N ALA A 147 1.23 4.72 10.16
CA ALA A 147 0.24 4.38 11.17
C ALA A 147 -0.71 5.57 11.34
N ALA A 148 -2.02 5.32 11.19
CA ALA A 148 -3.02 6.30 11.54
C ALA A 148 -3.36 6.19 13.03
N HIS A 149 -3.04 7.23 13.81
CA HIS A 149 -3.54 7.39 15.17
C HIS A 149 -4.87 8.17 15.12
N HIS A 150 -5.94 7.64 15.73
CA HIS A 150 -7.01 8.53 16.17
C HIS A 150 -6.50 9.30 17.38
N SER A 151 -6.25 10.60 17.23
CA SER A 151 -6.40 11.52 18.34
C SER A 151 -7.86 11.43 18.80
N GLN A 152 -8.10 10.93 20.01
CA GLN A 152 -9.35 11.24 20.69
C GLN A 152 -9.37 12.76 20.81
N ALA A 153 -10.38 13.40 20.19
CA ALA A 153 -10.73 14.75 20.57
C ALA A 153 -11.01 14.73 22.08
N ALA A 154 -10.22 15.50 22.82
CA ALA A 154 -10.36 15.71 24.25
C ALA A 154 -11.65 16.50 24.55
#